data_AF-A0NLA7-F1
#
_entry.id   AF-A0NLA7-F1
#
_cell.length_a   1.000
_cell.length_b   1.000
_cell.length_c   1.000
_cell.angle_alpha   90.00
_cell.angle_beta   90.00
_cell.angle_gamma   90.00
#
_symmetry.space_group_name_H-M   'P 1'
#
loop_
_entity.id
_entity.type
_entity.pdbx_description
1 polymer ?
#
loop_
_entity_poly.entity_id
_entity_poly.type
_entity_poly.pdbx_seq_one_letter_code
_entity_poly.pdbx_strand_id
1 'polypeptide(L)'
;MGIKIKTVRLLAMTENLYSYQNKHNSEINFTWLVKRVGQENFFAKDNNEQTVIWRDPHQLEDFLPKKLRLVIIDLPKTPVHIVNHG
;
A
#
# COMPACT_ATOMS: atom_id res chain seq x y z
N MET A 1 -2.74 -6.85 -12.25
CA MET A 1 -1.28 -6.63 -12.38
C MET A 1 -0.59 -7.94 -12.72
N GLY A 2 0.33 -7.97 -13.69
CA GLY A 2 1.08 -9.17 -14.10
C GLY A 2 2.36 -9.45 -13.31
N ILE A 3 2.65 -8.71 -12.23
CA ILE A 3 3.89 -8.87 -11.46
C ILE A 3 3.75 -10.09 -10.53
N LYS A 4 4.60 -11.09 -10.74
CA LYS A 4 4.74 -12.21 -9.81
C LYS A 4 5.51 -11.76 -8.57
N ILE A 5 4.91 -11.94 -7.41
CA ILE A 5 5.49 -11.58 -6.11
C ILE A 5 5.44 -12.75 -5.14
N LYS A 6 6.32 -12.71 -4.14
CA LYS A 6 6.30 -13.56 -2.94
C LYS A 6 6.17 -12.68 -1.71
N THR A 7 5.20 -12.99 -0.87
CA THR A 7 5.00 -12.31 0.41
C THR A 7 6.21 -12.54 1.32
N VAL A 8 6.70 -11.47 1.94
CA VAL A 8 7.80 -11.52 2.91
C VAL A 8 7.23 -11.44 4.33
N ARG A 9 6.49 -10.37 4.65
CA ARG A 9 5.89 -10.14 5.97
C ARG A 9 4.86 -9.02 5.96
N LEU A 10 3.97 -9.01 6.95
CA LEU A 10 3.01 -7.93 7.16
C LEU A 10 3.72 -6.71 7.75
N LEU A 11 3.41 -5.52 7.25
CA LEU A 11 3.93 -4.24 7.76
C LEU A 11 2.87 -3.49 8.55
N ALA A 12 1.64 -3.45 8.07
CA ALA A 12 0.56 -2.74 8.74
C ALA A 12 -0.81 -3.36 8.48
N MET A 13 -1.69 -3.21 9.46
CA MET A 13 -3.14 -3.28 9.30
C MET A 13 -3.68 -1.85 9.37
N THR A 14 -4.52 -1.46 8.42
CA THR A 14 -5.14 -0.14 8.38
C THR A 14 -6.65 -0.25 8.39
N GLU A 15 -7.29 0.32 9.40
CA GLU A 15 -8.74 0.51 9.45
C GLU A 15 -9.08 1.89 8.90
N ASN A 16 -9.74 1.96 7.75
CA ASN A 16 -10.24 3.20 7.17
C ASN A 16 -11.72 3.35 7.51
N LEU A 17 -12.04 4.39 8.27
CA LEU A 17 -13.40 4.79 8.61
C LEU A 17 -13.72 6.09 7.86
N TYR A 18 -14.65 6.05 6.92
CA TYR A 18 -14.98 7.21 6.10
C TYR A 18 -16.46 7.22 5.68
N SER A 19 -16.96 8.42 5.37
CA SER A 19 -18.30 8.60 4.81
C SER A 19 -18.22 8.92 3.33
N TYR A 20 -18.97 8.18 2.51
CA TYR A 20 -19.10 8.44 1.08
C TYR A 20 -20.55 8.23 0.65
N GLN A 21 -21.13 9.19 -0.09
CA GLN A 21 -22.52 9.16 -0.54
C GLN A 21 -23.53 8.83 0.58
N ASN A 22 -23.41 9.53 1.73
CA ASN A 22 -24.23 9.34 2.95
C ASN A 22 -24.21 7.93 3.55
N LYS A 23 -23.20 7.11 3.22
CA LYS A 23 -22.95 5.81 3.85
C LYS A 23 -21.67 5.86 4.66
N HIS A 24 -21.72 5.30 5.87
CA HIS A 24 -20.54 5.03 6.67
C HIS A 24 -19.91 3.72 6.20
N ASN A 25 -18.65 3.79 5.80
CA ASN A 25 -17.86 2.65 5.34
C ASN A 25 -16.73 2.37 6.32
N SER A 26 -16.43 1.09 6.48
CA SER A 26 -15.30 0.59 7.25
C SER A 26 -14.55 -0.40 6.38
N GLU A 27 -13.30 -0.08 6.06
CA GLU A 27 -12.41 -0.97 5.30
C GLU A 27 -11.21 -1.37 6.14
N ILE A 28 -10.91 -2.67 6.15
CA ILE A 28 -9.70 -3.20 6.77
C ILE A 28 -8.72 -3.59 5.66
N ASN A 29 -7.57 -2.94 5.64
CA ASN A 29 -6.52 -3.12 4.64
C ASN A 29 -5.27 -3.71 5.28
N PHE A 30 -4.60 -4.60 4.55
CA PHE A 30 -3.33 -5.21 4.98
C PHE A 30 -2.20 -4.79 4.03
N THR A 31 -1.18 -4.15 4.58
CA THR A 31 0.02 -3.74 3.83
C THR A 31 1.13 -4.74 4.03
N TRP A 32 1.55 -5.39 2.94
CA TRP A 32 2.57 -6.44 2.95
C TRP A 32 3.86 -5.96 2.29
N LEU A 33 5.00 -6.32 2.90
CA LEU A 33 6.28 -6.31 2.22
C LEU A 33 6.34 -7.54 1.32
N VAL A 34 6.62 -7.32 0.04
CA VAL A 34 6.66 -8.37 -0.97
C VAL A 34 7.98 -8.31 -1.73
N LYS A 35 8.47 -9.46 -2.18
CA LYS A 35 9.63 -9.57 -3.06
C LYS A 35 9.16 -10.00 -4.43
N ARG A 36 9.67 -9.35 -5.47
CA ARG A 36 9.39 -9.75 -6.85
C ARG A 36 10.05 -11.10 -7.19
N VAL A 37 9.33 -11.96 -7.90
CA VAL A 37 9.81 -13.27 -8.37
C VAL A 37 9.91 -13.21 -9.90
N GLY A 38 11.10 -12.87 -10.42
CA GLY A 38 11.39 -12.81 -11.86
C GLY A 38 11.90 -11.44 -12.34
N GLN A 39 12.74 -11.43 -13.37
CA GLN A 39 13.48 -10.25 -13.88
C GLN A 39 12.78 -9.47 -15.01
N GLU A 40 11.63 -9.93 -15.50
CA GLU A 40 10.95 -9.31 -16.65
C GLU A 40 10.44 -7.89 -16.35
N ASN A 41 10.88 -6.87 -17.09
CA ASN A 41 10.41 -5.49 -16.94
C ASN A 41 8.92 -5.37 -17.27
N PHE A 42 8.08 -5.56 -16.26
CA PHE A 42 6.64 -5.42 -16.41
C PHE A 42 6.23 -3.96 -16.24
N PHE A 43 5.59 -3.43 -17.29
CA PHE A 43 4.61 -2.37 -17.12
C PHE A 43 3.38 -3.01 -16.48
N ALA A 44 3.25 -2.88 -15.16
CA ALA A 44 2.00 -3.22 -14.52
C ALA A 44 1.01 -2.09 -14.84
N LYS A 45 -0.04 -2.43 -15.60
CA LYS A 45 -1.29 -1.66 -15.63
C LYS A 45 -2.23 -2.26 -14.59
N ASP A 46 -2.87 -1.43 -13.78
CA ASP A 46 -4.09 -1.86 -13.09
C ASP A 46 -5.25 -1.94 -14.12
N ASN A 47 -6.41 -2.45 -13.73
CA ASN A 47 -7.56 -2.55 -14.63
C ASN A 47 -8.10 -1.17 -15.09
N ASN A 48 -7.57 -0.08 -14.52
CA ASN A 48 -7.87 1.30 -14.85
C ASN A 48 -6.72 1.97 -15.63
N GLU A 49 -5.80 1.18 -16.19
CA GLU A 49 -4.64 1.61 -16.99
C GLU A 49 -3.64 2.53 -16.26
N GLN A 50 -3.62 2.54 -14.93
CA GLN A 50 -2.69 3.37 -14.18
C GLN A 50 -1.24 2.91 -14.40
N THR A 51 -0.37 3.89 -14.64
CA THR A 51 1.07 3.64 -14.83
C THR A 51 1.71 3.32 -13.50
N VAL A 52 2.42 2.19 -13.42
CA VAL A 52 3.21 1.81 -12.25
C VAL A 52 4.62 2.36 -12.38
N ILE A 53 5.04 3.12 -11.37
CA ILE A 53 6.38 3.71 -11.27
C ILE A 53 7.09 3.19 -10.03
N TRP A 54 8.41 3.04 -10.13
CA TRP A 54 9.27 2.82 -8.97
C TRP A 54 9.64 4.18 -8.37
N ARG A 55 9.52 4.31 -7.05
CA ARG A 55 9.81 5.55 -6.33
C ARG A 55 10.75 5.30 -5.18
N ASP A 56 11.52 6.33 -4.84
CA ASP A 56 12.25 6.38 -3.59
C ASP A 56 11.25 6.43 -2.41
N PRO A 57 11.37 5.52 -1.42
CA PRO A 57 10.54 5.53 -0.21
C PRO A 57 10.55 6.87 0.56
N HIS A 58 11.62 7.67 0.43
CA HIS A 58 11.75 8.96 1.10
C HIS A 58 11.10 10.12 0.33
N GLN A 59 10.68 9.91 -0.92
CA GLN A 59 10.02 10.90 -1.77
C GLN A 59 8.57 10.51 -2.02
N LEU A 60 7.74 10.56 -0.98
CA LEU A 60 6.34 10.12 -0.98
C LEU A 60 5.38 11.24 -0.54
N GLU A 61 5.67 12.50 -0.82
CA GLU A 61 4.95 13.71 -0.35
C GLU A 61 3.49 13.79 -0.81
N ASP A 62 3.15 13.11 -1.89
CA ASP A 62 1.83 12.97 -2.52
C ASP A 62 1.17 11.60 -2.23
N PHE A 63 1.90 10.64 -1.66
CA PHE A 63 1.38 9.30 -1.38
C PHE A 63 0.22 9.32 -0.38
N LEU A 64 -0.88 8.65 -0.72
CA LEU A 64 -2.03 8.44 0.14
C LEU A 64 -2.22 6.94 0.45
N PRO A 65 -2.65 6.59 1.66
CA PRO A 65 -2.89 7.48 2.81
C PRO A 65 -1.59 7.97 3.46
N LYS A 66 -1.56 9.23 3.91
CA LYS A 66 -0.35 9.87 4.48
C LYS A 66 0.23 9.09 5.66
N LYS A 67 -0.61 8.44 6.46
CA LYS A 67 -0.21 7.65 7.64
C LYS A 67 0.65 6.43 7.29
N LEU A 68 0.57 5.89 6.07
CA LEU A 68 1.38 4.75 5.64
C LEU A 68 2.81 5.14 5.24
N ARG A 69 3.12 6.43 5.05
CA ARG A 69 4.46 6.86 4.61
C ARG A 69 5.55 6.41 5.57
N LEU A 70 5.35 6.61 6.88
CA LEU A 70 6.30 6.17 7.90
C LEU A 70 6.48 4.65 7.90
N VAL A 71 5.40 3.88 7.69
CA VAL A 71 5.49 2.41 7.58
C VAL A 71 6.35 1.98 6.39
N ILE A 72 6.22 2.67 5.25
CA ILE A 72 6.99 2.37 4.04
C ILE A 72 8.46 2.74 4.23
N ILE A 73 8.74 3.88 4.87
CA ILE A 73 10.10 4.35 5.15
C ILE A 73 10.80 3.45 6.19
N ASP A 74 10.14 3.20 7.33
CA ASP A 74 10.75 2.54 8.48
C ASP A 74 10.81 1.01 8.31
N LEU A 75 9.93 0.44 7.47
CA LEU A 75 9.76 -1.00 7.30
C LEU A 75 9.72 -1.73 8.66
N PRO A 76 8.77 -1.42 9.54
CA PRO A 76 8.77 -1.89 10.93
C PRO A 76 8.75 -3.41 10.99
N LYS A 77 9.54 -4.05 11.86
CA LYS A 77 9.61 -5.52 11.97
C LYS A 77 8.32 -6.14 12.53
N THR A 78 7.71 -5.45 13.50
CA THR A 78 6.40 -5.80 14.07
C THR A 78 5.31 -5.05 13.30
N PRO A 79 4.23 -5.73 12.87
CA PRO A 79 3.14 -5.05 12.18
C PRO A 79 2.53 -3.96 13.04
N VAL A 80 2.26 -2.80 12.44
CA VAL A 80 1.60 -1.69 13.13
C VAL A 80 0.10 -1.68 12.82
N HIS A 81 -0.70 -1.23 13.77
CA HIS A 81 -2.12 -0.97 13.54
C HIS A 81 -2.35 0.54 13.37
N ILE A 82 -2.99 0.92 12.27
CA ILE A 82 -3.31 2.31 11.93
C ILE A 82 -4.82 2.44 11.81
N VAL A 83 -5.41 3.36 12.58
CA VAL A 83 -6.80 3.78 12.38
C VAL A 83 -6.80 5.11 11.64
N ASN A 84 -7.49 5.17 10.52
CA ASN A 84 -7.59 6.33 9.65
C ASN A 84 -9.05 6.81 9.62
N HIS A 85 -9.26 8.03 10.11
CA HIS A 85 -10.53 8.72 10.02
C HIS A 85 -10.46 9.63 8.79
N GLY A 86 -11.25 9.30 7.78
CA GLY A 86 -11.41 10.06 6.53
C GLY A 86 -12.48 11.13 6.63
#